data_AF-A0A645J7W7-F1
#
_entry.id   AF-A0A645J7W7-F1
#
_cell.length_a   1.000
_cell.length_b   1.000
_cell.length_c   1.000
_cell.angle_alpha   90.00
_cell.angle_beta   90.00
_cell.angle_gamma   90.00
#
_symmetry.space_group_name_H-M   'P 1'
#
loop_
_entity.id
_entity.type
_entity.pdbx_description
1 polymer ?
#
loop_
_entity_poly.entity_id
_entity_poly.type
_entity_poly.pdbx_seq_one_letter_code
_entity_poly.pdbx_strand_id
1 'polypeptide(L)'
;MLTVLIGVLCIGLILSTAYAASVKYHINTMIKENAVIQGEIENLNVKIESASNIQIVEARATVELGMLYPTAEQLVFIDGTRETVKDFALVLKEQAYN
;
A
#
# COMPACT_ATOMS: atom_id res chain seq x y z
N MET A 1 -58.25 18.28 22.62
CA MET A 1 -57.74 17.23 21.70
C MET A 1 -56.80 17.80 20.64
N LEU A 2 -57.24 18.74 19.79
CA LEU A 2 -56.39 19.31 18.72
C LEU A 2 -55.08 19.95 19.22
N THR A 3 -55.14 20.73 20.30
CA THR A 3 -53.97 21.39 20.90
C THR A 3 -52.92 20.41 21.43
N VAL A 4 -53.37 19.29 22.02
CA VAL A 4 -52.49 18.22 22.50
C VAL A 4 -51.80 17.53 21.33
N LEU A 5 -52.53 17.28 20.24
CA LEU A 5 -51.99 16.65 19.03
C LEU A 5 -50.90 17.52 18.39
N ILE A 6 -51.15 18.83 18.27
CA ILE A 6 -50.17 19.80 17.77
C ILE A 6 -48.93 19.84 18.67
N GLY A 7 -49.12 19.85 19.99
CA GLY A 7 -48.01 19.84 20.95
C GLY A 7 -47.09 18.62 20.77
N VAL A 8 -47.66 17.42 20.64
CA VAL A 8 -46.89 16.19 20.39
C VAL A 8 -46.14 16.25 19.05
N LEU A 9 -46.77 16.78 18.02
CA LEU A 9 -46.18 16.92 16.68
C LEU A 9 -44.97 17.88 16.72
N CYS A 10 -45.10 19.02 17.40
CA CYS A 10 -44.01 19.97 17.59
C CYS A 10 -42.81 19.35 18.33
N ILE A 11 -43.06 18.58 19.40
CA ILE A 11 -41.99 17.88 20.13
C ILE A 11 -41.30 16.85 19.22
N GLY A 12 -42.07 16.09 18.43
CA GLY A 12 -41.54 15.14 17.46
C GLY A 12 -40.60 15.81 16.45
N LEU A 13 -40.98 16.97 15.90
CA LEU A 13 -40.15 17.72 14.96
C LEU A 13 -38.84 18.21 15.59
N ILE A 14 -38.87 18.69 16.84
CA ILE A 14 -37.67 19.12 17.55
C ILE A 14 -36.71 17.93 17.74
N LEU A 15 -37.22 16.77 18.14
CA LEU A 15 -36.40 15.57 18.31
C LEU A 15 -35.81 15.08 16.98
N SER A 16 -36.61 15.05 15.91
CA SER A 16 -36.13 14.66 14.58
C SER A 16 -35.05 15.60 14.04
N THR A 17 -35.22 16.91 14.23
CA THR A 17 -34.23 17.90 13.78
C THR A 17 -32.94 17.82 14.59
N ALA A 18 -33.03 17.62 15.92
CA ALA A 18 -31.87 17.41 16.78
C ALA A 18 -31.10 16.14 16.39
N TYR A 19 -31.80 15.03 16.13
CA TYR A 19 -31.16 13.79 15.68
C TYR A 19 -30.49 13.97 14.31
N ALA A 20 -31.16 14.60 13.36
CA ALA A 20 -30.59 14.90 12.04
C ALA A 20 -29.34 15.77 12.14
N ALA A 21 -29.32 16.75 13.05
CA ALA A 21 -28.14 17.57 13.32
C ALA A 21 -26.99 16.73 13.91
N SER A 22 -27.28 15.84 14.86
CA SER A 22 -26.28 14.92 15.44
C SER A 22 -25.67 14.00 14.39
N VAL A 23 -26.51 13.41 13.53
CA VAL A 23 -26.04 12.54 12.43
C VAL A 23 -25.15 13.32 11.47
N LYS A 24 -25.55 14.53 11.06
CA LYS A 24 -24.72 15.40 10.21
C LYS A 24 -23.38 15.73 10.86
N TYR A 25 -23.37 16.01 12.16
CA TYR A 25 -22.14 16.26 12.90
C TYR A 25 -21.21 15.04 12.86
N HIS A 26 -21.72 13.85 13.18
CA HIS A 26 -20.93 12.61 13.12
C HIS A 26 -20.40 12.31 11.72
N ILE A 27 -21.21 12.51 10.68
CA ILE A 27 -20.77 12.35 9.29
C ILE A 27 -19.60 13.28 8.99
N ASN A 28 -19.72 14.57 9.34
CA ASN A 28 -18.65 15.54 9.07
C ASN A 28 -17.38 15.23 9.87
N THR A 29 -17.51 14.73 11.10
CA THR A 29 -16.37 14.27 11.89
C THR A 29 -15.69 13.07 11.25
N MET A 30 -16.44 12.05 10.84
CA MET A 30 -15.89 10.88 10.14
C MET A 30 -15.20 11.25 8.82
N ILE A 31 -15.76 12.21 8.07
CA ILE A 31 -15.13 12.72 6.84
C ILE A 31 -13.77 13.36 7.15
N LYS A 32 -13.70 14.19 8.21
CA LYS A 32 -12.45 14.82 8.63
C LYS A 32 -11.41 13.79 9.07
N GLU A 33 -11.81 12.81 9.87
CA GLU A 33 -10.93 11.72 10.31
C GLU A 33 -10.40 10.92 9.12
N ASN A 34 -11.26 10.59 8.14
CA ASN A 34 -10.83 9.93 6.91
C ASN A 34 -9.83 10.78 6.11
N ALA A 35 -10.04 12.10 6.01
CA ALA A 35 -9.10 12.97 5.30
C ALA A 35 -7.72 13.01 5.97
N VAL A 36 -7.68 12.98 7.31
CA VAL A 36 -6.41 12.88 8.07
C VAL A 36 -5.71 11.56 7.78
N ILE A 37 -6.43 10.43 7.89
CA ILE A 37 -5.89 9.09 7.62
C ILE A 37 -5.36 8.99 6.18
N GLN A 38 -6.09 9.53 5.20
CA GLN A 38 -5.64 9.57 3.80
C GLN A 38 -4.34 10.37 3.65
N GLY A 39 -4.23 11.53 4.30
CA GLY A 39 -2.99 12.31 4.30
C GLY A 39 -1.80 11.57 4.94
N GLU A 40 -2.03 10.80 6.00
CA GLU A 40 -1.01 9.94 6.60
C GLU A 40 -0.58 8.81 5.64
N ILE A 41 -1.52 8.18 4.94
CA ILE A 41 -1.23 7.16 3.92
C ILE A 41 -0.40 7.76 2.78
N GLU A 42 -0.77 8.94 2.27
CA GLU A 42 0.00 9.63 1.24
C GLU A 42 1.43 9.94 1.70
N ASN A 43 1.58 10.42 2.94
CA ASN A 43 2.91 10.66 3.51
C ASN A 43 3.75 9.39 3.59
N LEU A 44 3.14 8.28 4.02
CA LEU A 44 3.79 6.97 4.07
C LEU A 44 4.16 6.47 2.67
N ASN A 45 3.29 6.63 1.67
CA ASN A 45 3.59 6.28 0.29
C ASN A 45 4.78 7.06 -0.25
N VAL A 46 4.86 8.37 0.00
CA VAL A 46 6.03 9.18 -0.38
C VAL A 46 7.31 8.71 0.33
N LYS A 47 7.23 8.32 1.61
CA LYS A 47 8.37 7.73 2.34
C LYS A 47 8.80 6.39 1.75
N ILE A 48 7.85 5.55 1.37
CA ILE A 48 8.13 4.28 0.71
C ILE A 48 8.79 4.53 -0.65
N GLU A 49 8.22 5.39 -1.48
CA GLU A 49 8.77 5.73 -2.79
C GLU A 49 10.17 6.32 -2.65
N SER A 50 10.39 7.24 -1.73
CA SER A 50 11.74 7.79 -1.48
C SER A 50 12.71 6.78 -0.87
N ALA A 51 12.27 5.67 -0.29
CA ALA A 51 13.17 4.61 0.17
C ALA A 51 13.38 3.50 -0.88
N SER A 52 12.36 3.24 -1.70
CA SER A 52 12.31 2.12 -2.67
C SER A 52 12.60 2.55 -4.10
N ASN A 53 12.66 3.86 -4.37
CA ASN A 53 13.03 4.41 -5.64
C ASN A 53 14.37 3.78 -6.07
N ILE A 54 14.38 3.22 -7.28
CA ILE A 54 15.51 2.46 -7.80
C ILE A 54 16.81 3.27 -7.80
N GLN A 55 16.75 4.59 -8.04
CA GLN A 55 17.93 5.45 -7.99
C GLN A 55 18.51 5.55 -6.57
N ILE A 56 17.67 5.52 -5.54
CA ILE A 56 18.11 5.56 -4.13
C ILE A 56 18.66 4.20 -3.70
N VAL A 57 18.03 3.12 -4.14
CA VAL A 57 18.54 1.75 -3.93
C VAL A 57 19.89 1.58 -4.62
N GLU A 58 20.03 2.04 -5.87
CA GLU A 58 21.27 2.00 -6.65
C GLU A 58 22.36 2.87 -6.02
N ALA A 59 22.04 4.10 -5.60
CA ALA A 59 22.99 4.96 -4.91
C ALA A 59 23.49 4.32 -3.62
N ARG A 60 22.59 3.73 -2.81
CA ARG A 60 22.97 3.03 -1.59
C ARG A 60 23.82 1.79 -1.88
N ALA A 61 23.42 0.98 -2.85
CA ALA A 61 24.14 -0.22 -3.25
C ALA A 61 25.56 0.11 -3.74
N THR A 62 25.70 1.13 -4.57
CA THR A 62 26.99 1.50 -5.17
C THR A 62 27.89 2.29 -4.23
N VAL A 63 27.33 3.26 -3.48
CA VAL A 63 28.10 4.19 -2.63
C VAL A 63 28.35 3.62 -1.23
N GLU A 64 27.34 3.03 -0.59
CA GLU A 64 27.46 2.54 0.79
C GLU A 64 27.90 1.07 0.85
N LEU A 65 27.38 0.23 -0.05
CA LEU A 65 27.63 -1.21 -0.04
C LEU A 65 28.75 -1.64 -1.00
N GLY A 66 29.27 -0.72 -1.82
CA GLY A 66 30.36 -0.98 -2.75
C GLY A 66 29.99 -1.95 -3.88
N MET A 67 28.71 -2.11 -4.19
CA MET A 67 28.26 -2.93 -5.31
C MET A 67 28.64 -2.27 -6.63
N LEU A 68 29.11 -3.07 -7.58
CA LEU A 68 29.49 -2.63 -8.92
C LEU A 68 28.49 -3.19 -9.93
N TYR A 69 28.18 -2.39 -10.96
CA TYR A 69 27.40 -2.92 -12.08
C TYR A 69 28.18 -4.05 -12.77
N PRO A 70 27.51 -5.16 -13.12
CA PRO A 70 28.15 -6.26 -13.83
C PRO A 70 28.63 -5.80 -15.21
N THR A 71 29.76 -6.34 -15.65
CA THR A 71 30.25 -6.14 -17.01
C THR A 71 29.46 -7.00 -18.01
N ALA A 72 29.60 -6.71 -19.31
CA ALA A 72 28.86 -7.44 -20.36
C ALA A 72 29.11 -8.96 -20.32
N GLU A 73 30.30 -9.37 -19.86
CA GLU A 73 30.70 -10.78 -19.73
C GLU A 73 30.04 -11.48 -18.53
N GLN A 74 29.51 -10.72 -17.56
CA GLN A 74 28.85 -11.23 -16.36
C GLN A 74 27.32 -11.32 -16.49
N LEU A 75 26.78 -10.87 -17.63
CA LEU A 75 25.35 -10.91 -17.92
C LEU A 75 24.97 -12.25 -18.58
N VAL A 76 24.09 -13.01 -17.93
CA VAL A 76 23.50 -14.22 -18.51
C VAL A 76 22.13 -13.88 -19.10
N PHE A 77 22.04 -13.91 -20.43
CA PHE A 77 20.78 -13.72 -21.14
C PHE A 77 20.01 -15.04 -21.19
N ILE A 78 18.81 -15.04 -20.61
CA ILE A 78 17.87 -16.15 -20.72
C ILE A 78 17.27 -16.11 -22.13
N ASP A 79 17.84 -16.91 -23.01
CA ASP A 79 17.29 -17.16 -24.34
C ASP A 79 16.44 -18.43 -24.27
N GLY A 80 15.16 -18.32 -24.60
CA GLY A 80 14.18 -19.42 -24.54
C GLY A 80 14.47 -20.57 -25.51
N THR A 81 15.58 -20.52 -26.25
CA THR A 81 16.03 -21.53 -27.22
C THR A 81 17.22 -22.37 -26.73
N ARG A 82 17.76 -22.10 -25.54
CA ARG A 82 18.89 -22.88 -24.99
C ARG A 82 18.39 -24.04 -24.16
N GLU A 83 18.79 -25.26 -24.53
CA GLU A 83 18.61 -26.44 -23.67
C GLU A 83 19.13 -26.11 -22.27
N THR A 84 18.32 -26.40 -21.26
CA THR A 84 18.67 -26.22 -19.85
C THR A 84 20.01 -26.88 -19.60
N VAL A 85 21.04 -26.07 -19.29
CA VAL A 85 22.32 -26.59 -18.80
C VAL A 85 21.98 -27.57 -17.68
N LYS A 86 22.42 -28.83 -17.82
CA LYS A 86 22.12 -29.92 -16.89
C LYS A 86 22.18 -29.38 -15.47
N ASP A 87 21.05 -29.46 -14.77
CA ASP A 87 20.90 -29.02 -13.39
C ASP A 87 22.13 -29.49 -12.59
N PHE A 88 22.77 -28.57 -11.86
CA PHE A 88 24.00 -28.83 -11.11
C PHE A 88 23.82 -30.02 -10.15
N ALA A 89 22.60 -30.21 -9.63
CA ALA A 89 22.21 -31.37 -8.85
C ALA A 89 22.31 -32.70 -9.63
N LEU A 90 22.02 -32.69 -10.93
CA LEU A 90 22.13 -33.84 -11.82
C LEU A 90 23.60 -34.21 -12.06
N VAL A 91 24.47 -33.21 -12.27
CA VAL A 91 25.92 -33.40 -12.48
C VAL A 91 26.60 -33.96 -11.23
N LEU A 92 26.22 -33.48 -10.04
CA LEU A 92 26.74 -33.99 -8.77
C LEU A 92 26.35 -35.46 -8.55
N LYS A 93 25.12 -35.84 -8.89
CA LYS A 93 24.68 -37.23 -8.80
C LYS A 93 25.44 -38.12 -9.77
N GLU A 94 25.65 -37.69 -11.00
CA GLU A 94 26.33 -38.48 -12.04
C GLU A 94 27.82 -38.76 -11.68
N GLN A 95 28.50 -37.84 -11.00
CA GLN A 95 29.86 -38.04 -10.49
C GLN A 95 29.95 -38.86 -9.19
N ALA A 96 28.91 -38.83 -8.35
CA ALA A 96 28.91 -39.59 -7.09
C ALA A 96 28.57 -41.08 -7.27
N TYR A 97 27.97 -41.44 -8.41
CA TYR A 97 27.56 -42.82 -8.72
C TYR A 97 28.32 -43.44 -9.92
N ASN A 98 29.36 -42.77 -10.42
CA ASN A 98 30.45 -43.38 -11.20
C ASN A 98 31.67 -43.60 -10.31
#